data_AF-A0A353YDT9-F1
#
_entry.id   AF-A0A353YDT9-F1
#
_cell.length_a   1.000
_cell.length_b   1.000
_cell.length_c   1.000
_cell.angle_alpha   90.00
_cell.angle_beta   90.00
_cell.angle_gamma   90.00
#
_symmetry.space_group_name_H-M   'P 1'
#
loop_
_entity.id
_entity.type
_entity.pdbx_description
1 polymer ?
#
loop_
_entity_poly.entity_id
_entity_poly.type
_entity_poly.pdbx_seq_one_letter_code
_entity_poly.pdbx_strand_id
1 'polypeptide(L)'
;MSVGRKLFRLWIFATAGYILLASGLMLGWVRGEFVRAAFEEYGDAHAETLVPVACSSARGQAGVDFTKQQTWDKYLYATQSDNCWYPISKFRHLFSEYNDLSDDALIEKLYQDSGTPLSEARPWMTSAQAAGIALVPPLVLLLMGSTLAWAFRRG
;
A
#
# COMPACT_ATOMS: atom_id res chain seq x y z
N MET A 1 35.21 33.20 -14.82
CA MET A 1 34.53 31.91 -15.00
C MET A 1 33.33 31.83 -14.07
N SER A 2 32.16 31.64 -14.67
CA SER A 2 30.81 31.97 -14.18
C SER A 2 30.40 31.33 -12.86
N VAL A 3 30.11 32.15 -11.84
CA VAL A 3 29.45 31.77 -10.59
C VAL A 3 28.22 30.89 -10.84
N GLY A 4 27.44 31.18 -11.89
CA GLY A 4 26.30 30.35 -12.31
C GLY A 4 26.62 28.89 -12.64
N ARG A 5 27.80 28.58 -13.21
CA ARG A 5 28.20 27.18 -13.47
C ARG A 5 28.55 26.42 -12.20
N LYS A 6 29.10 27.10 -11.18
CA LYS A 6 29.43 26.47 -9.90
C LYS A 6 28.16 26.19 -9.09
N LEU A 7 27.22 27.14 -9.07
CA LEU A 7 25.92 26.99 -8.41
C LEU A 7 25.09 25.86 -9.06
N PHE A 8 25.07 25.80 -10.39
CA PHE A 8 24.35 24.74 -11.10
C PHE A 8 24.92 23.34 -10.80
N ARG A 9 26.25 23.19 -10.77
CA ARG A 9 26.89 21.92 -10.38
C ARG A 9 26.56 21.53 -8.95
N LEU A 10 26.60 22.48 -8.02
CA LEU A 10 26.22 22.23 -6.62
C LEU A 10 24.75 21.78 -6.51
N TRP A 11 23.85 22.43 -7.25
CA TRP A 11 22.44 22.04 -7.30
C TRP A 11 22.24 20.61 -7.83
N ILE A 12 22.99 20.19 -8.86
CA ILE A 12 22.94 18.81 -9.36
C ILE A 12 23.33 17.81 -8.26
N PHE A 13 24.45 18.04 -7.57
CA PHE A 13 24.89 17.12 -6.51
C PHE A 13 23.91 17.08 -5.33
N ALA A 14 23.39 18.24 -4.92
CA ALA A 14 22.39 18.33 -3.87
C ALA A 14 21.08 17.61 -4.25
N THR A 15 20.62 17.81 -5.48
CA THR A 15 19.41 17.14 -6.01
C THR A 15 19.60 15.64 -6.11
N ALA A 16 20.76 15.18 -6.61
CA ALA A 16 21.06 13.75 -6.69
C ALA A 16 21.09 13.11 -5.30
N GLY A 17 21.73 13.74 -4.31
CA GLY A 17 21.74 13.27 -2.92
C GLY A 17 20.34 13.25 -2.30
N TYR A 18 19.53 14.28 -2.54
CA TYR A 18 18.15 14.35 -2.08
C TYR A 18 17.29 13.23 -2.67
N ILE A 19 17.36 13.01 -3.99
CA ILE A 19 16.60 11.95 -4.66
C ILE A 19 16.98 10.58 -4.09
N LEU A 20 18.28 10.29 -3.92
CA LEU A 20 18.72 9.02 -3.35
C LEU A 20 18.17 8.81 -1.93
N LEU A 21 18.20 9.84 -1.09
CA LEU A 21 17.67 9.79 0.27
C LEU A 21 16.14 9.60 0.27
N ALA A 22 15.41 10.42 -0.49
CA ALA A 22 13.95 10.36 -0.58
C ALA A 22 13.46 9.02 -1.13
N SER A 23 14.09 8.52 -2.21
CA SER A 23 13.80 7.21 -2.77
C SER A 23 14.10 6.08 -1.78
N GLY A 24 15.20 6.17 -1.03
CA GLY A 24 15.54 5.19 0.01
C GLY A 24 14.48 5.11 1.12
N LEU A 25 14.00 6.25 1.60
CA LEU A 25 12.97 6.33 2.63
C LEU A 25 11.60 5.83 2.13
N MET A 26 11.25 6.11 0.87
CA MET A 26 9.97 5.70 0.27
C MET A 26 9.96 4.27 -0.26
N LEU A 27 11.12 3.62 -0.36
CA LEU A 27 11.25 2.29 -0.93
C LEU A 27 10.36 1.26 -0.21
N GLY A 28 10.28 1.34 1.12
CA GLY A 28 9.44 0.44 1.92
C GLY A 28 7.95 0.62 1.65
N TRP A 29 7.49 1.87 1.53
CA TRP A 29 6.09 2.20 1.24
C TRP A 29 5.68 1.74 -0.17
N VAL A 30 6.50 2.07 -1.18
CA VAL A 30 6.24 1.65 -2.57
C VAL A 30 6.28 0.13 -2.71
N ARG A 31 7.29 -0.53 -2.14
CA ARG A 31 7.38 -2.00 -2.15
C ARG A 31 6.20 -2.66 -1.46
N GLY A 32 5.76 -2.13 -0.31
CA GLY A 32 4.59 -2.63 0.40
C GLY A 32 3.35 -2.69 -0.49
N GLU A 33 3.17 -1.66 -1.33
CA GLU A 33 2.00 -1.57 -2.20
C GLU A 33 2.08 -2.47 -3.43
N PHE A 34 3.26 -2.69 -4.00
CA PHE A 34 3.46 -3.70 -5.04
C PHE A 34 3.30 -5.12 -4.51
N VAL A 35 3.76 -5.38 -3.29
CA VAL A 35 3.58 -6.66 -2.63
C VAL A 35 2.08 -6.91 -2.41
N ARG A 36 1.33 -5.93 -1.91
CA ARG A 36 -0.14 -6.00 -1.79
C ARG A 36 -0.83 -6.27 -3.13
N ALA A 37 -0.45 -5.55 -4.19
CA ALA A 37 -1.05 -5.73 -5.51
C ALA A 37 -0.76 -7.12 -6.10
N ALA A 38 0.46 -7.63 -5.93
CA ALA A 38 0.82 -8.98 -6.36
C ALA A 38 0.04 -10.06 -5.57
N PHE A 39 -0.28 -9.79 -4.31
CA PHE A 39 -1.11 -10.69 -3.50
C PHE A 39 -2.58 -10.63 -3.87
N GLU A 40 -3.12 -9.46 -4.20
CA GLU A 40 -4.48 -9.31 -4.72
C GLU A 40 -4.63 -10.12 -6.01
N GLU A 41 -3.68 -9.96 -6.95
CA GLU A 41 -3.66 -10.70 -8.22
C GLU A 41 -3.47 -12.23 -8.03
N TYR A 42 -2.64 -12.66 -7.08
CA TYR A 42 -2.43 -14.09 -6.80
C TYR A 42 -3.62 -14.73 -6.05
N GLY A 43 -4.22 -13.97 -5.13
CA GLY A 43 -5.39 -14.37 -4.36
C GLY A 43 -6.61 -14.61 -5.25
N ASP A 44 -6.85 -13.70 -6.19
CA ASP A 44 -7.94 -13.79 -7.16
C ASP A 44 -7.79 -14.99 -8.12
N ALA A 45 -6.55 -15.39 -8.42
CA ALA A 45 -6.30 -16.39 -9.45
C ALA A 45 -6.32 -17.84 -8.94
N HIS A 46 -5.98 -18.11 -7.66
CA HIS A 46 -5.63 -19.48 -7.22
C HIS A 46 -6.13 -19.91 -5.84
N ALA A 47 -6.79 -19.06 -5.05
CA ALA A 47 -7.26 -19.43 -3.72
C ALA A 47 -8.77 -19.21 -3.59
N GLU A 48 -9.47 -20.12 -2.90
CA GLU A 48 -10.81 -19.81 -2.41
C GLU A 48 -10.71 -18.55 -1.54
N THR A 49 -11.45 -17.50 -1.88
CA THR A 49 -11.47 -16.26 -1.12
C THR A 49 -11.83 -16.56 0.33
N LEU A 50 -10.96 -16.14 1.24
CA LEU A 50 -11.13 -16.35 2.67
C LEU A 50 -11.78 -15.12 3.28
N VAL A 51 -12.74 -15.32 4.19
CA VAL A 51 -13.36 -14.23 4.95
C VAL A 51 -12.99 -14.34 6.43
N PRO A 52 -12.62 -13.20 7.07
CA PRO A 52 -12.29 -13.18 8.48
C PRO A 52 -13.55 -13.16 9.33
N VAL A 53 -13.53 -13.93 10.42
CA VAL A 53 -14.52 -13.88 11.49
C VAL A 53 -13.78 -13.89 12.81
N ALA A 54 -14.24 -13.14 13.81
CA ALA A 54 -13.66 -13.23 15.15
C ALA A 54 -13.71 -14.69 15.65
N CYS A 55 -12.59 -15.23 16.13
CA CYS A 55 -12.54 -16.62 16.59
C CYS A 55 -13.48 -16.88 17.78
N SER A 56 -13.91 -15.84 18.51
CA SER A 56 -14.93 -15.92 19.56
C SER A 56 -16.34 -16.25 19.02
N SER A 57 -16.63 -15.91 17.76
CA SER A 57 -17.89 -16.19 17.08
C SER A 57 -17.77 -17.26 16.00
N ALA A 58 -16.65 -17.98 15.96
CA ALA A 58 -16.40 -19.06 15.00
C ALA A 58 -17.41 -20.22 15.16
N ARG A 59 -17.85 -20.78 14.03
CA ARG A 59 -18.72 -21.96 13.93
C ARG A 59 -17.98 -23.08 13.20
N GLY A 60 -18.25 -24.33 13.55
CA GLY A 60 -17.61 -25.50 12.92
C GLY A 60 -16.26 -25.87 13.55
N GLN A 61 -15.43 -26.58 12.79
CA GLN A 61 -14.21 -27.21 13.28
C GLN A 61 -12.93 -26.60 12.69
N ALA A 62 -11.96 -26.27 13.54
CA ALA A 62 -10.66 -25.75 13.12
C ALA A 62 -9.89 -26.78 12.29
N GLY A 63 -9.27 -26.35 11.19
CA GLY A 63 -8.57 -27.19 10.22
C GLY A 63 -9.49 -27.91 9.23
N VAL A 64 -10.81 -27.85 9.43
CA VAL A 64 -11.81 -28.39 8.50
C VAL A 64 -12.58 -27.24 7.87
N ASP A 65 -13.27 -26.43 8.69
CA ASP A 65 -14.15 -25.36 8.24
C ASP A 65 -13.45 -24.00 8.20
N PHE A 66 -12.50 -23.78 9.10
CA PHE A 66 -11.71 -22.55 9.20
C PHE A 66 -10.28 -22.80 9.63
N THR A 67 -9.39 -21.86 9.32
CA THR A 67 -8.02 -21.82 9.85
C THR A 67 -7.83 -20.64 10.81
N LYS A 68 -7.09 -20.85 11.90
CA LYS A 68 -6.74 -19.82 12.89
C LYS A 68 -5.48 -19.04 12.55
N GLN A 69 -4.71 -19.53 11.58
CA GLN A 69 -3.44 -18.93 11.20
C GLN A 69 -3.42 -18.82 9.68
N GLN A 70 -3.37 -17.59 9.18
CA GLN A 70 -2.86 -17.40 7.84
C GLN A 70 -1.35 -17.58 7.89
N THR A 71 -0.84 -18.62 7.25
CA THR A 71 0.59 -18.80 7.00
C THR A 71 1.20 -17.69 6.14
N TRP A 72 0.38 -16.80 5.57
CA TRP A 72 0.75 -15.79 4.56
C TRP A 72 0.83 -14.37 5.15
N ASP A 73 0.32 -14.16 6.37
CA ASP A 73 0.08 -12.85 6.99
C ASP A 73 1.30 -12.17 7.62
N LYS A 74 2.46 -12.83 7.65
CA LYS A 74 3.65 -12.30 8.36
C LYS A 74 4.09 -10.92 7.86
N TYR A 75 3.72 -10.54 6.63
CA TYR A 75 4.18 -9.32 5.98
C TYR A 75 3.11 -8.25 5.74
N LEU A 76 1.81 -8.57 5.87
CA LEU A 76 0.73 -7.66 5.47
C LEU A 76 -0.10 -7.12 6.64
N TYR A 77 -0.34 -7.94 7.68
CA TYR A 77 -1.25 -7.58 8.77
C TYR A 77 -0.65 -7.99 10.11
N ALA A 78 0.32 -7.20 10.59
CA ALA A 78 0.93 -7.35 11.91
C ALA A 78 -0.01 -6.99 13.08
N THR A 79 -1.32 -6.94 12.85
CA THR A 79 -2.32 -6.69 13.90
C THR A 79 -2.90 -8.01 14.37
N GLN A 80 -2.64 -8.29 15.65
CA GLN A 80 -3.03 -9.42 16.49
C GLN A 80 -4.55 -9.62 16.63
N SER A 81 -5.32 -9.65 15.55
CA SER A 81 -6.72 -10.07 15.64
C SER A 81 -6.77 -11.60 15.61
N ASP A 82 -7.34 -12.21 16.66
CA ASP A 82 -7.72 -13.64 16.71
C ASP A 82 -8.84 -13.91 15.68
N ASN A 83 -8.49 -13.83 14.39
CA ASN A 83 -9.41 -14.06 13.29
C ASN A 83 -9.32 -15.51 12.84
N CYS A 84 -10.49 -16.09 12.63
CA CYS A 84 -10.71 -17.41 12.08
C CYS A 84 -11.15 -17.21 10.63
N TRP A 85 -10.40 -17.79 9.70
CA TRP A 85 -10.53 -17.56 8.27
C TRP A 85 -11.30 -18.72 7.62
N TYR A 86 -12.41 -18.39 6.97
CA TYR A 86 -13.28 -19.37 6.30
C TYR A 86 -13.21 -19.18 4.78
N PRO A 87 -13.12 -20.26 3.99
CA PRO A 87 -13.49 -20.19 2.58
C PRO A 87 -14.94 -19.75 2.46
N ILE A 88 -15.26 -18.84 1.52
CA ILE A 88 -16.64 -18.36 1.31
C ILE A 88 -17.63 -19.50 1.13
N SER A 89 -17.22 -20.55 0.39
CA SER A 89 -18.00 -21.77 0.18
C SER A 89 -18.47 -22.38 1.51
N LYS A 90 -17.56 -22.56 2.47
CA LYS A 90 -17.87 -23.10 3.81
C LYS A 90 -18.54 -22.10 4.73
N PHE A 91 -18.16 -20.83 4.63
CA PHE A 91 -18.74 -19.75 5.41
C PHE A 91 -20.26 -19.67 5.20
N ARG A 92 -20.72 -19.69 3.94
CA ARG A 92 -22.15 -19.60 3.60
C ARG A 92 -22.99 -20.76 4.15
N HIS A 93 -22.38 -21.93 4.32
CA HIS A 93 -23.05 -23.07 4.95
C HIS A 93 -23.23 -22.90 6.46
N LEU A 94 -22.27 -22.25 7.13
CA LEU A 94 -22.24 -22.09 8.59
C LEU A 94 -22.93 -20.81 9.08
N PHE A 95 -22.99 -19.80 8.22
CA PHE A 95 -23.54 -18.48 8.50
C PHE A 95 -24.60 -18.11 7.45
N SER A 96 -25.73 -18.84 7.50
CA SER A 96 -26.83 -18.65 6.54
C SER A 96 -27.46 -17.25 6.58
N GLU A 97 -27.24 -16.51 7.67
CA GLU A 97 -27.67 -15.12 7.82
C GLU A 97 -27.03 -14.12 6.83
N TYR A 98 -25.99 -14.54 6.09
CA TYR A 98 -25.32 -13.71 5.07
C TYR A 98 -25.56 -14.22 3.62
N ASN A 99 -26.48 -15.18 3.44
CA ASN A 99 -26.76 -15.76 2.11
C ASN A 99 -27.48 -14.81 1.15
N ASP A 100 -28.03 -13.71 1.66
CA ASP A 100 -28.65 -12.63 0.90
C ASP A 100 -27.63 -11.65 0.29
N LEU A 101 -26.40 -11.62 0.79
CA LEU A 101 -25.33 -10.75 0.29
C LEU A 101 -24.60 -11.38 -0.90
N SER A 102 -24.21 -10.56 -1.88
CA SER A 102 -23.24 -10.96 -2.90
C SER A 102 -21.88 -11.25 -2.26
N ASP A 103 -21.02 -12.02 -2.93
CA ASP A 103 -19.68 -12.34 -2.42
C ASP A 103 -18.88 -11.07 -2.13
N ASP A 104 -18.88 -10.10 -3.05
CA ASP A 104 -18.19 -8.81 -2.87
C ASP A 104 -18.69 -8.04 -1.64
N ALA A 105 -20.01 -7.94 -1.46
CA ALA A 105 -20.61 -7.22 -0.34
C ALA A 105 -20.36 -7.94 1.00
N LEU A 106 -20.34 -9.27 0.98
CA LEU A 106 -20.01 -10.10 2.14
C LEU A 106 -18.55 -9.91 2.56
N ILE A 107 -17.64 -10.00 1.59
CA ILE A 107 -16.21 -9.82 1.78
C ILE A 107 -15.96 -8.42 2.36
N GLU A 108 -16.46 -7.37 1.73
CA GLU A 108 -16.26 -5.99 2.19
C GLU A 108 -16.75 -5.82 3.64
N LYS A 109 -17.95 -6.32 3.95
CA LYS A 109 -18.54 -6.21 5.29
C LYS A 109 -17.72 -6.93 6.35
N LEU A 110 -17.30 -8.18 6.11
CA LEU A 110 -16.55 -8.97 7.10
C LEU A 110 -15.14 -8.43 7.33
N TYR A 111 -14.48 -7.94 6.27
CA TYR A 111 -13.18 -7.29 6.40
C TYR A 111 -13.27 -5.94 7.14
N GLN A 112 -14.33 -5.16 6.91
CA GLN A 112 -14.62 -3.96 7.71
C GLN A 112 -14.87 -4.30 9.18
N ASP A 113 -15.72 -5.29 9.47
CA ASP A 113 -16.07 -5.71 10.83
C ASP A 113 -14.86 -6.27 11.61
N SER A 114 -13.93 -6.92 10.90
CA SER A 114 -12.69 -7.46 11.49
C SER A 114 -11.60 -6.42 11.76
N GLY A 115 -11.83 -5.14 11.42
CA GLY A 115 -10.86 -4.07 11.58
C GLY A 115 -9.72 -4.08 10.54
N THR A 116 -9.85 -4.89 9.49
CA THR A 116 -8.90 -5.00 8.38
C THR A 116 -9.58 -4.65 7.05
N PRO A 117 -10.00 -3.39 6.83
CA PRO A 117 -10.71 -3.05 5.61
C PRO A 117 -9.86 -3.39 4.38
N LEU A 118 -10.48 -4.04 3.40
CA LEU A 118 -9.87 -4.29 2.10
C LEU A 118 -9.65 -2.95 1.41
N SER A 119 -8.44 -2.42 1.54
CA SER A 119 -7.99 -1.32 0.73
C SER A 119 -7.36 -1.90 -0.52
N GLU A 120 -8.01 -1.64 -1.65
CA GLU A 120 -7.49 -1.90 -3.00
C GLU A 120 -6.04 -1.43 -3.11
N ALA A 121 -5.15 -2.30 -3.60
CA ALA A 121 -3.75 -1.93 -3.76
C ALA A 121 -3.63 -0.94 -4.93
N ARG A 122 -2.99 0.21 -4.70
CA ARG A 122 -2.79 1.24 -5.74
C ARG A 122 -1.31 1.48 -6.03
N PRO A 123 -0.57 0.45 -6.50
CA PRO A 123 0.88 0.52 -6.63
C PRO A 123 1.34 1.63 -7.58
N TRP A 124 0.61 1.86 -8.68
CA TRP A 124 0.93 2.90 -9.66
C TRP A 124 0.69 4.31 -9.11
N MET A 125 -0.39 4.51 -8.36
CA MET A 125 -0.67 5.81 -7.72
C MET A 125 0.39 6.13 -6.66
N THR A 126 0.70 5.17 -5.80
CA THR A 126 1.74 5.30 -4.76
C THR A 126 3.11 5.59 -5.38
N SER A 127 3.44 4.92 -6.49
CA SER A 127 4.68 5.17 -7.24
C SER A 127 4.72 6.59 -7.83
N ALA A 128 3.62 7.06 -8.41
CA ALA A 128 3.52 8.40 -8.97
C ALA A 128 3.64 9.48 -7.88
N GLN A 129 3.04 9.26 -6.71
CA GLN A 129 3.17 10.14 -5.55
C GLN A 129 4.61 10.19 -5.05
N ALA A 130 5.27 9.03 -4.88
CA ALA A 130 6.67 8.96 -4.48
C ALA A 130 7.59 9.69 -5.48
N ALA A 131 7.37 9.49 -6.78
CA ALA A 131 8.10 10.20 -7.82
C ALA A 131 7.87 11.72 -7.76
N GLY A 132 6.63 12.15 -7.50
CA GLY A 132 6.28 13.55 -7.29
C GLY A 132 7.04 14.17 -6.12
N ILE A 133 7.05 13.51 -4.95
CA ILE A 133 7.77 14.02 -3.77
C ILE A 133 9.28 14.07 -4.03
N ALA A 134 9.85 13.12 -4.77
CA ALA A 134 11.28 13.11 -5.07
C ALA A 134 11.69 14.21 -6.08
N LEU A 135 10.84 14.53 -7.05
CA LEU A 135 11.20 15.39 -8.19
C LEU A 135 10.69 16.84 -8.08
N VAL A 136 9.54 17.07 -7.45
CA VAL A 136 8.93 18.41 -7.38
C VAL A 136 9.76 19.39 -6.55
N PRO A 137 10.24 19.06 -5.33
CA PRO A 137 11.03 19.99 -4.52
C PRO A 137 12.30 20.51 -5.22
N PRO A 138 13.17 19.67 -5.83
CA PRO A 138 14.35 20.18 -6.52
C PRO A 138 14.00 21.03 -7.75
N LEU A 139 12.92 20.72 -8.47
CA LEU A 139 12.42 21.54 -9.58
C LEU A 139 11.97 22.92 -9.11
N VAL A 140 11.20 22.99 -8.02
CA VAL A 140 10.74 24.27 -7.44
C VAL A 140 11.93 25.11 -6.99
N LEU A 141 12.91 24.49 -6.31
CA LEU A 141 14.14 25.17 -5.89
C LEU A 141 14.94 25.71 -7.08
N LEU A 142 15.01 24.94 -8.18
CA LEU A 142 15.68 25.39 -9.40
C LEU A 142 14.97 26.59 -10.02
N LEU A 143 13.64 26.55 -10.12
CA LEU A 143 12.85 27.66 -10.67
C LEU A 143 12.99 28.93 -9.83
N MET A 144 12.88 28.82 -8.50
CA MET A 144 13.09 29.95 -7.58
C MET A 144 14.50 30.52 -7.69
N GLY A 145 15.53 29.66 -7.70
CA GLY A 145 16.91 30.10 -7.88
C GLY A 145 17.15 30.80 -9.23
N SER A 146 16.47 30.33 -10.27
CA SER A 146 16.55 30.90 -11.62
C SER A 146 15.88 32.27 -11.72
N THR A 147 14.69 32.44 -11.12
CA THR A 147 13.98 33.73 -11.13
C THR A 147 14.70 34.80 -10.31
N LEU A 148 15.24 34.43 -9.14
CA LEU A 148 16.08 35.32 -8.32
C LEU A 148 17.34 35.74 -9.08
N ALA A 149 18.06 34.79 -9.67
CA ALA A 149 19.27 35.08 -10.44
C ALA A 149 19.00 35.99 -11.65
N TRP A 150 17.81 35.88 -12.26
CA TRP A 150 17.40 36.76 -13.35
C TRP A 150 17.03 38.16 -12.86
N ALA A 151 16.32 38.28 -11.74
CA ALA A 151 15.93 39.56 -11.15
C ALA A 151 17.16 40.40 -10.76
N PHE A 152 18.13 39.81 -10.06
CA PHE A 152 19.37 40.49 -9.65
C PHE A 152 20.32 40.83 -10.81
N ARG A 153 20.06 40.31 -12.02
CA ARG A 153 20.88 40.60 -13.19
C ARG A 153 20.36 41.79 -14.00
N ARG A 154 19.13 42.24 -13.74
CA ARG A 154 18.47 43.36 -14.42
C ARG A 154 18.36 44.64 -13.59
N GLY A 155 18.55 44.56 -12.27
CA GLY A 155 18.67 45.72 -11.38
C GLY A 155 20.13 46.11 -11.18
#